data_AF-A0A259IMC2-F1
#
_entry.id   AF-A0A259IMC2-F1
#
_cell.length_a   1.000
_cell.length_b   1.000
_cell.length_c   1.000
_cell.angle_alpha   90.00
_cell.angle_beta   90.00
_cell.angle_gamma   90.00
#
_symmetry.space_group_name_H-M   'P 1'
#
loop_
_entity.id
_entity.type
_entity.pdbx_description
1 polymer ?
#
loop_
_entity_poly.entity_id
_entity_poly.type
_entity_poly.pdbx_seq_one_letter_code
_entity_poly.pdbx_strand_id
1 'polypeptide(L)'
;MEMRMSAAPETTQPPGASRLLISREDLSRAASAGLLDAAQAQALWGFLGGRAQAGPEESRFSFGHTLYYFGGLLAIGAMSLFMTLSWDVLGPWGICILSILYGAGCWAMAETLWRRGFTIPAGL
;
A
#
# COMPACT_ATOMS: atom_id res chain seq x y z
N MET A 1 -17.13 -35.94 45.22
CA MET A 1 -16.61 -36.47 43.96
C MET A 1 -17.56 -36.03 42.85
N GLU A 2 -17.56 -34.75 42.48
CA GLU A 2 -16.60 -34.14 41.54
C GLU A 2 -16.55 -34.87 40.19
N MET A 3 -17.30 -34.36 39.22
CA MET A 3 -16.75 -34.01 37.91
C MET A 3 -17.70 -33.00 37.26
N ARG A 4 -17.53 -31.75 37.67
CA ARG A 4 -17.90 -30.60 36.84
C ARG A 4 -17.04 -30.70 35.58
N MET A 5 -17.62 -31.17 34.48
CA MET A 5 -17.02 -30.98 33.15
C MET A 5 -17.00 -29.48 32.89
N SER A 6 -15.81 -28.91 33.10
CA SER A 6 -15.49 -27.52 32.83
C SER A 6 -15.59 -27.30 31.32
N ALA A 7 -16.75 -26.84 30.85
CA ALA A 7 -16.87 -26.27 29.52
C ALA A 7 -15.91 -25.08 29.44
N ALA A 8 -14.96 -25.15 28.51
CA ALA A 8 -14.04 -24.08 28.21
C ALA A 8 -14.82 -22.79 27.92
N PRO A 9 -14.36 -21.60 28.34
CA PRO A 9 -14.92 -20.35 27.88
C PRO A 9 -14.70 -20.30 26.36
N GLU A 10 -15.78 -20.46 25.62
CA GLU A 10 -15.81 -20.16 24.19
C GLU A 10 -15.45 -18.68 24.07
N THR A 11 -14.18 -18.40 23.79
CA THR A 11 -13.73 -17.06 23.44
C THR A 11 -14.33 -16.76 22.08
N THR A 12 -15.57 -16.26 22.07
CA THR A 12 -16.25 -15.73 20.90
C THR A 12 -15.53 -14.45 20.49
N GLN A 13 -14.44 -14.63 19.75
CA GLN A 13 -13.84 -13.59 18.95
C GLN A 13 -14.90 -13.10 17.95
N PRO A 14 -15.29 -11.81 17.96
CA PRO A 14 -16.36 -11.36 17.08
C PRO A 14 -15.92 -11.52 15.62
N PRO A 15 -16.71 -12.22 14.77
CA PRO A 15 -16.42 -12.40 13.37
C PRO A 15 -16.45 -11.05 12.65
N GLY A 16 -15.38 -10.75 11.88
CA GLY A 16 -15.30 -9.68 10.88
C GLY A 16 -15.85 -8.32 11.30
N ALA A 17 -14.97 -7.37 11.63
CA ALA A 17 -15.37 -5.97 11.86
C ALA A 17 -16.23 -5.44 10.70
N SER A 18 -17.55 -5.44 10.90
CA SER A 18 -18.53 -5.04 9.89
C SER A 18 -18.54 -3.52 9.85
N ARG A 19 -18.06 -2.94 8.74
CA ARG A 19 -18.10 -1.49 8.56
C ARG A 19 -19.53 -1.08 8.18
N LEU A 20 -20.20 -0.41 9.10
CA LEU A 20 -21.48 0.23 8.84
C LEU A 20 -21.24 1.64 8.28
N LEU A 21 -21.85 1.95 7.13
CA LEU A 21 -21.95 3.32 6.62
C LEU A 21 -23.12 3.98 7.35
N ILE A 22 -22.83 5.05 8.10
CA ILE A 22 -23.82 5.76 8.92
C ILE A 22 -24.11 7.09 8.25
N SER A 23 -25.38 7.35 7.92
CA SER A 23 -25.83 8.66 7.44
C SER A 23 -26.44 9.50 8.56
N ARG A 24 -26.59 10.81 8.31
CA ARG A 24 -27.23 11.73 9.26
C ARG A 24 -28.70 11.36 9.48
N GLU A 25 -29.35 10.83 8.45
CA GLU A 25 -30.72 10.35 8.51
C GLU A 25 -30.86 9.18 9.49
N ASP A 26 -29.87 8.28 9.59
CA ASP A 26 -29.94 7.14 10.51
C ASP A 26 -29.95 7.59 11.97
N LEU A 27 -29.16 8.63 12.30
CA LEU A 27 -29.16 9.25 13.63
C LEU A 27 -30.48 9.97 13.93
N SER A 28 -31.08 10.65 12.93
CA SER A 28 -32.40 11.27 13.09
C SER A 28 -33.51 10.23 13.32
N ARG A 29 -33.44 9.09 12.63
CA ARG A 29 -34.36 7.95 12.83
C ARG A 29 -34.21 7.37 14.22
N ALA A 30 -32.97 7.17 14.68
CA ALA A 30 -32.71 6.69 16.04
C ALA A 30 -33.23 7.67 17.11
N ALA A 31 -33.13 8.98 16.88
CA ALA A 31 -33.73 9.99 17.74
C ALA A 31 -35.26 9.93 17.74
N SER A 32 -35.88 9.79 16.56
CA SER A 32 -37.34 9.65 16.44
C SER A 32 -37.89 8.36 17.06
N ALA A 33 -37.07 7.30 17.11
CA ALA A 33 -37.39 6.04 17.77
C ALA A 33 -37.21 6.10 19.31
N GLY A 34 -36.80 7.25 19.85
CA GLY A 34 -36.55 7.45 21.28
C GLY A 34 -35.29 6.76 21.81
N LEU A 35 -34.42 6.26 20.93
CA LEU A 35 -33.16 5.63 21.32
C LEU A 35 -32.11 6.66 21.77
N LEU A 36 -32.19 7.88 21.24
CA LEU A 36 -31.33 9.02 21.56
C LEU A 36 -32.15 10.31 21.63
N ASP A 37 -31.68 11.27 22.42
CA ASP A 37 -32.20 12.64 22.34
C ASP A 37 -31.65 13.39 21.11
N ALA A 38 -32.40 14.39 20.62
CA ALA A 38 -32.02 15.17 19.44
C ALA A 38 -30.69 15.91 19.62
N ALA A 39 -30.40 16.40 20.84
CA ALA A 39 -29.13 17.06 21.13
C ALA A 39 -27.96 16.04 21.12
N GLN A 40 -28.19 14.83 21.61
CA GLN A 40 -27.20 13.75 21.61
C GLN A 40 -26.89 13.27 20.18
N ALA A 41 -27.90 13.16 19.31
CA ALA A 41 -27.71 12.81 17.91
C ALA A 41 -26.81 13.82 17.18
N GLN A 42 -27.00 15.12 17.43
CA GLN A 42 -26.17 16.18 16.83
C GLN A 42 -24.72 16.14 17.35
N ALA A 43 -24.52 15.94 18.66
CA ALA A 43 -23.19 15.81 19.25
C ALA A 43 -22.45 14.57 18.73
N LEU A 44 -23.15 13.45 18.59
CA LEU A 44 -22.59 12.20 18.06
C LEU A 44 -22.20 12.32 16.58
N TRP A 45 -23.01 12.99 15.76
CA TRP A 45 -22.64 13.28 14.38
C TRP A 45 -21.36 14.11 14.28
N GLY A 46 -21.22 15.14 15.12
CA GLY A 46 -20.00 15.96 15.17
C GLY A 46 -18.75 15.14 15.52
N PHE A 47 -18.88 14.26 16.53
CA PHE A 47 -17.80 13.35 16.92
C PHE A 47 -17.41 12.37 15.82
N LEU A 48 -18.40 11.74 15.17
CA LEU A 48 -18.18 10.80 14.06
C LEU A 48 -17.58 11.48 12.83
N GLY A 49 -18.05 12.68 12.50
CA GLY A 49 -17.51 13.49 11.40
C GLY A 49 -16.06 13.91 11.63
N GLY A 50 -15.71 14.30 12.86
CA GLY A 50 -14.32 14.59 13.24
C GLY A 50 -13.40 13.36 13.12
N ARG A 51 -13.92 12.17 13.48
CA ARG A 51 -13.19 10.91 13.29
C ARG A 51 -13.07 10.48 11.82
N ALA A 52 -14.04 10.81 10.98
CA ALA A 52 -14.00 10.55 9.54
C ALA A 52 -12.95 11.42 8.83
N GLN A 53 -12.82 12.69 9.25
CA GLN A 53 -11.76 13.59 8.77
C GLN A 53 -10.38 13.19 9.28
N ALA A 54 -10.31 12.55 10.46
CA ALA A 54 -9.09 11.94 11.00
C ALA A 54 -8.85 10.48 10.51
N GLY A 55 -9.64 10.00 9.53
CA GLY A 55 -9.35 8.76 8.80
C GLY A 55 -7.99 8.85 8.09
N PRO A 56 -7.38 7.72 7.71
CA PRO A 56 -5.97 7.64 7.31
C PRO A 56 -5.67 8.72 6.29
N GLU A 57 -5.00 9.74 6.81
CA GLU A 57 -4.42 10.89 6.17
C GLU A 57 -4.75 10.99 4.69
N GLU A 58 -5.82 11.76 4.40
CA GLU A 58 -6.08 12.37 3.10
C GLU A 58 -4.78 12.59 2.35
N SER A 59 -4.76 12.23 1.06
CA SER A 59 -3.72 12.40 0.03
C SER A 59 -2.91 13.71 0.19
N ARG A 60 -2.12 13.77 1.24
CA ARG A 60 -1.22 14.84 1.55
C ARG A 60 -0.03 14.67 0.64
N PHE A 61 0.49 15.78 0.17
CA PHE A 61 1.65 15.85 -0.70
C PHE A 61 2.86 15.30 0.07
N SER A 62 2.93 13.98 0.17
CA SER A 62 3.97 13.25 0.86
C SER A 62 5.10 13.08 -0.12
N PHE A 63 6.30 13.47 0.31
CA PHE A 63 7.53 13.28 -0.45
C PHE A 63 7.65 11.85 -0.99
N GLY A 64 7.14 10.84 -0.26
CA GLY A 64 7.10 9.45 -0.73
C GLY A 64 6.21 9.22 -1.97
N HIS A 65 5.03 9.84 -2.03
CA HIS A 65 4.17 9.77 -3.22
C HIS A 65 4.77 10.53 -4.40
N THR A 66 5.39 11.68 -4.16
CA THR A 66 6.09 12.44 -5.20
C THR A 66 7.26 11.64 -5.77
N LEU A 67 8.08 11.02 -4.93
CA LEU A 67 9.23 10.23 -5.36
C LEU A 67 8.81 8.97 -6.13
N TYR A 68 7.66 8.37 -5.78
CA TYR A 68 7.07 7.25 -6.49
C TYR A 68 6.67 7.63 -7.93
N TYR A 69 5.91 8.71 -8.11
CA TYR A 69 5.53 9.18 -9.45
C TYR A 69 6.72 9.77 -10.22
N PHE A 70 7.63 10.46 -9.53
CA PHE A 70 8.85 10.99 -10.13
C PHE A 70 9.76 9.87 -10.63
N GLY A 71 9.91 8.78 -9.88
CA GLY A 71 10.65 7.60 -10.32
C GLY A 71 10.06 6.97 -11.58
N GLY A 72 8.73 6.86 -11.66
CA GLY A 72 8.05 6.40 -12.88
C GLY A 72 8.30 7.30 -14.09
N LEU A 73 8.23 8.63 -13.90
CA LEU A 73 8.54 9.60 -14.95
C LEU A 73 10.01 9.52 -15.38
N LEU A 74 10.93 9.35 -14.43
CA LEU A 74 12.36 9.23 -14.69
C LEU A 74 12.68 7.96 -15.49
N ALA A 75 12.02 6.84 -15.18
CA ALA A 75 12.18 5.59 -15.92
C ALA A 75 11.67 5.71 -17.37
N ILE A 76 10.49 6.32 -17.57
CA ILE A 76 9.94 6.56 -18.92
C ILE A 76 10.83 7.54 -19.70
N GLY A 77 11.30 8.60 -19.04
CA GLY A 77 12.21 9.58 -19.62
C GLY A 77 13.55 8.96 -20.00
N ALA A 78 14.12 8.14 -19.13
CA ALA A 78 15.35 7.40 -19.39
C ALA A 78 15.15 6.44 -20.57
N MET A 79 14.06 5.67 -20.62
CA MET A 79 13.77 4.77 -21.74
C MET A 79 13.63 5.55 -23.06
N SER A 80 12.91 6.68 -23.07
CA SER A 80 12.68 7.49 -24.27
C SER A 80 13.95 8.16 -24.77
N LEU A 81 14.72 8.77 -23.86
CA LEU A 81 16.02 9.37 -24.18
C LEU A 81 17.01 8.30 -24.62
N PHE A 82 17.03 7.15 -23.94
CA PHE A 82 17.89 6.05 -24.31
C PHE A 82 17.57 5.53 -25.70
N MET A 83 16.30 5.34 -26.06
CA MET A 83 15.91 4.89 -27.40
C MET A 83 16.33 5.91 -28.49
N THR A 84 16.24 7.20 -28.18
CA THR A 84 16.48 8.29 -29.15
C THR A 84 17.96 8.65 -29.26
N LEU A 85 18.63 9.00 -28.15
CA LEU A 85 20.04 9.39 -28.15
C LEU A 85 20.98 8.19 -28.35
N SER A 86 20.61 6.96 -27.94
CA SER A 86 21.51 5.82 -28.21
C SER A 86 21.64 5.54 -29.70
N TRP A 87 20.62 5.89 -30.50
CA TRP A 87 20.73 5.79 -31.93
C TRP A 87 21.58 6.92 -32.53
N ASP A 88 21.38 8.15 -32.06
CA ASP A 88 22.01 9.36 -32.62
C ASP A 88 23.47 9.54 -32.18
N VAL A 89 23.75 9.37 -30.88
CA VAL A 89 25.07 9.66 -30.27
C VAL A 89 26.01 8.45 -30.30
N LEU A 90 25.45 7.26 -30.05
CA LEU A 90 26.23 6.02 -29.87
C LEU A 90 26.30 5.20 -31.17
N GLY A 91 25.31 5.35 -32.07
CA GLY A 91 25.18 4.53 -33.27
C GLY A 91 25.06 3.03 -32.96
N PRO A 92 25.01 2.17 -34.00
CA PRO A 92 24.88 0.71 -33.82
C PRO A 92 25.99 0.11 -32.95
N TRP A 93 27.21 0.63 -33.09
CA TRP A 93 28.37 0.17 -32.35
C TRP A 93 28.34 0.55 -30.87
N GLY A 94 27.84 1.73 -30.52
CA GLY A 94 27.71 2.12 -29.11
C GLY A 94 26.65 1.33 -28.37
N ILE A 95 25.57 0.92 -29.05
CA ILE A 95 24.56 0.00 -28.47
C ILE A 95 25.16 -1.40 -28.25
N CYS A 96 26.00 -1.89 -29.18
CA CYS A 96 26.73 -3.15 -29.00
C CYS A 96 27.67 -3.11 -27.79
N ILE A 97 28.47 -2.04 -27.65
CA ILE A 97 29.40 -1.88 -26.52
C ILE A 97 28.62 -1.81 -25.19
N LEU A 98 27.52 -1.05 -25.17
CA LEU A 98 26.71 -0.92 -23.97
C LEU A 98 26.02 -2.23 -23.56
N SER A 99 25.56 -3.03 -24.54
CA SER A 99 25.01 -4.37 -24.27
C SER A 99 26.06 -5.29 -23.67
N ILE A 100 27.29 -5.26 -24.19
CA ILE A 100 28.41 -6.04 -23.63
C ILE A 100 28.71 -5.58 -22.20
N LEU A 101 28.76 -4.28 -21.96
CA LEU A 101 29.01 -3.71 -20.63
C LEU A 101 27.91 -4.11 -19.63
N TYR A 102 26.65 -4.03 -20.05
CA TYR A 102 25.50 -4.43 -19.24
C TYR A 102 25.53 -5.93 -18.91
N GLY A 103 25.79 -6.77 -19.92
CA GLY A 103 25.96 -8.21 -19.73
C GLY A 103 27.11 -8.55 -18.79
N ALA A 104 28.25 -7.88 -18.95
CA ALA A 104 29.40 -8.04 -18.04
C ALA A 104 29.06 -7.60 -16.60
N GLY A 105 28.27 -6.55 -16.43
CA GLY A 105 27.77 -6.11 -15.13
C GLY A 105 26.85 -7.14 -14.48
N CYS A 106 25.89 -7.70 -15.24
CA CYS A 106 25.03 -8.78 -14.78
C CYS A 106 25.83 -10.02 -14.39
N TRP A 107 26.83 -10.39 -15.21
CA TRP A 107 27.72 -11.52 -14.93
C TRP A 107 28.53 -11.29 -13.65
N ALA A 108 29.13 -10.11 -13.50
CA ALA A 108 29.90 -9.75 -12.31
C ALA A 108 29.04 -9.75 -11.03
N MET A 109 27.81 -9.25 -11.12
CA MET A 109 26.83 -9.34 -10.04
C MET A 109 26.48 -10.80 -9.72
N ALA A 110 26.12 -11.60 -10.72
CA ALA A 110 25.81 -13.01 -10.56
C ALA A 110 26.97 -13.78 -9.90
N GLU A 111 28.20 -13.56 -10.36
CA GLU A 111 29.41 -14.15 -9.78
C GLU A 111 29.64 -13.69 -8.34
N THR A 112 29.40 -12.40 -8.04
CA THR A 112 29.54 -11.86 -6.68
C THR A 112 28.50 -12.46 -5.72
N LEU A 113 27.26 -12.63 -6.19
CA LEU A 113 26.18 -13.25 -5.41
C LEU A 113 26.42 -14.75 -5.22
N TRP A 114 26.90 -15.44 -6.27
CA TRP A 114 27.26 -16.85 -6.25
C TRP A 114 28.40 -17.12 -5.26
N ARG A 115 29.47 -16.31 -5.31
CA ARG A 115 30.59 -16.38 -4.35
C ARG A 115 30.17 -16.11 -2.91
N ARG A 116 29.09 -15.35 -2.70
CA ARG A 116 28.52 -15.07 -1.37
C ARG A 116 27.58 -16.17 -0.86
N GLY A 117 27.40 -17.26 -1.60
CA GLY A 117 26.68 -18.45 -1.13
C GLY A 117 25.16 -18.29 -1.10
N PHE A 118 24.60 -17.27 -1.77
CA PHE A 118 23.15 -17.15 -1.93
C PHE A 118 22.68 -18.11 -3.04
N THR A 119 22.60 -19.40 -2.72
CA THR A 119 21.87 -20.40 -3.51
C THR A 119 20.37 -20.19 -3.28
N ILE A 120 19.83 -19.09 -3.78
CA ILE A 120 18.39 -18.97 -3.95
C ILE A 120 18.19 -18.75 -5.45
N PRO A 121 17.69 -19.77 -6.19
CA PRO A 121 17.27 -19.55 -7.55
C PRO A 121 16.20 -18.46 -7.48
N ALA A 122 16.19 -17.52 -8.42
CA ALA A 122 15.21 -16.45 -8.52
C ALA A 122 13.86 -16.91 -7.94
N GLY A 123 13.51 -16.38 -6.77
CA GLY A 123 12.34 -16.80 -6.02
C GLY A 123 11.10 -16.50 -6.83
N LEU A 124 10.67 -17.50 -7.57
CA LEU A 124 9.36 -17.66 -8.17
C LEU A 124 8.98 -19.14 -8.02
#